data_AF-A0A522AW94-F1
#
_entry.id   AF-A0A522AW94-F1
#
_cell.length_a   1.000
_cell.length_b   1.000
_cell.length_c   1.000
_cell.angle_alpha   90.00
_cell.angle_beta   90.00
_cell.angle_gamma   90.00
#
_symmetry.space_group_name_H-M   'P 1'
#
loop_
_entity.id
_entity.type
_entity.pdbx_description
1 polymer ?
#
loop_
_entity_poly.entity_id
_entity_poly.type
_entity_poly.pdbx_seq_one_letter_code
_entity_poly.pdbx_strand_id
1 'polypeptide(L)' 'ERMFCDLWCQVQPERLSLMARYTRRGGIDINPWRTSGVGAPPQGRLVRQ' A
#
# COMPACT_ATOMS: atom_id res chain seq x y z
N GLU A 1 6.68 3.81 2.09
CA GLU A 1 7.31 2.90 3.08
C GLU A 1 7.20 3.36 4.54
N ARG A 2 7.34 4.66 4.86
CA ARG A 2 7.27 5.18 6.25
C ARG A 2 6.09 4.64 7.07
N MET A 3 4.85 4.77 6.60
CA MET A 3 3.66 4.28 7.31
C MET A 3 3.71 2.78 7.64
N PHE A 4 4.34 1.95 6.78
CA PHE A 4 4.49 0.52 7.06
C PHE A 4 5.44 0.30 8.23
N CYS A 5 6.60 0.97 8.23
CA CYS A 5 7.57 0.88 9.32
C CYS A 5 6.99 1.40 10.64
N ASP A 6 6.28 2.53 10.59
CA ASP A 6 5.68 3.15 11.77
C ASP A 6 4.64 2.21 12.40
N LEU A 7 3.72 1.65 11.61
CA LEU A 7 2.73 0.68 12.09
C LEU A 7 3.40 -0.60 12.60
N TRP A 8 4.40 -1.12 11.89
CA TRP A 8 5.12 -2.32 12.31
C TRP A 8 5.73 -2.15 13.71
N CYS A 9 6.41 -1.04 13.96
CA CYS A 9 7.04 -0.76 15.24
C CYS A 9 6.04 -0.44 16.36
N GLN A 10 4.95 0.26 16.05
CA GLN A 10 3.99 0.73 17.08
C GLN A 10 3.03 -0.36 17.54
N VAL A 11 2.50 -1.18 16.63
CA VAL A 11 1.46 -2.17 16.97
C VAL A 11 1.95 -3.61 16.92
N GLN A 12 3.20 -3.85 16.50
CA GLN A 12 3.85 -5.17 16.48
C GLN A 12 2.94 -6.30 15.93
N PRO A 13 2.39 -6.12 14.71
CA PRO A 13 1.41 -7.07 14.19
C PRO A 13 2.09 -8.37 13.74
N GLU A 14 1.40 -9.51 13.87
CA GLU A 14 1.89 -10.78 13.30
C GLU A 14 2.00 -10.73 11.78
N ARG A 15 1.08 -10.00 11.12
CA ARG A 15 1.08 -9.75 9.67
C ARG A 15 0.58 -8.34 9.36
N LEU A 16 1.20 -7.69 8.38
CA LEU A 16 0.79 -6.36 7.91
C LEU A 16 0.84 -6.29 6.39
N SER A 17 -0.22 -5.77 5.78
CA SER A 17 -0.25 -5.37 4.36
C SER A 17 -0.77 -3.95 4.25
N LEU A 18 -0.07 -3.12 3.48
CA LEU A 18 -0.40 -1.71 3.27
C LEU A 18 -0.39 -1.42 1.77
N MET A 19 -1.48 -0.81 1.27
CA MET A 19 -1.64 -0.40 -0.12
C MET A 19 -2.05 1.07 -0.14
N ALA A 20 -1.34 1.90 -0.90
CA ALA A 20 -1.78 3.26 -1.19
C ALA A 20 -2.25 3.36 -2.64
N ARG A 21 -3.26 4.19 -2.87
CA ARG A 21 -3.82 4.45 -4.20
C ARG A 21 -3.86 5.95 -4.42
N TYR A 22 -2.95 6.46 -5.23
CA TYR A 22 -2.85 7.87 -5.53
C TYR A 22 -3.69 8.22 -6.76
N THR A 23 -4.20 9.45 -6.80
CA THR A 23 -4.77 10.04 -8.02
C THR A 23 -3.66 10.27 -9.05
N ARG A 24 -3.98 10.20 -10.33
CA ARG A 24 -2.99 10.38 -11.41
C ARG A 24 -2.26 11.72 -11.34
N ARG A 25 -1.00 11.70 -11.77
CA ARG A 25 -0.23 12.90 -12.13
C ARG A 25 0.42 12.66 -13.49
N GLY A 26 0.19 13.55 -14.45
CA GLY A 26 0.70 13.38 -15.82
C GLY A 26 0.20 12.10 -16.51
N GLY A 27 -0.99 11.61 -16.16
CA GLY A 27 -1.55 10.36 -16.70
C GLY A 27 -1.01 9.07 -16.08
N ILE A 28 -0.10 9.16 -15.10
CA ILE A 28 0.54 8.01 -14.47
C ILE A 28 -0.16 7.69 -13.14
N ASP A 29 -0.50 6.41 -12.95
CA ASP A 29 -0.94 5.85 -11.68
C ASP A 29 0.28 5.40 -10.85
N ILE A 30 0.30 5.73 -9.57
CA ILE A 30 1.28 5.20 -8.62
C ILE A 30 0.52 4.51 -7.49
N ASN A 31 0.80 3.23 -7.27
CA ASN A 31 0.06 2.35 -6.37
C ASN A 31 1.01 1.48 -5.53
N PRO A 32 1.75 2.07 -4.58
CA PRO A 32 2.74 1.33 -3.83
C PRO A 32 2.05 0.36 -2.88
N TRP A 33 2.53 -0.88 -2.90
CA TRP A 33 2.07 -1.94 -2.03
C TRP A 33 3.25 -2.51 -1.25
N ARG A 34 3.01 -2.84 0.02
CA ARG A 34 4.00 -3.52 0.88
C ARG A 34 3.28 -4.50 1.79
N THR A 35 3.87 -5.69 1.95
CA THR A 35 3.35 -6.72 2.86
C THR A 35 4.51 -7.40 3.59
N SER A 36 4.26 -7.88 4.80
CA SER A 36 5.19 -8.75 5.52
C SER A 36 5.04 -10.24 5.16
N GLY A 37 4.00 -10.60 4.39
CA GLY A 37 3.71 -11.98 4.00
C GLY A 37 3.91 -12.24 2.51
N VAL A 38 3.53 -13.44 2.08
CA VAL A 38 3.43 -13.81 0.67
C VAL A 38 2.07 -13.39 0.13
N GLY A 39 2.02 -12.74 -1.03
CA GLY A 39 0.78 -12.35 -1.68
C GLY A 39 1.00 -11.50 -2.93
N ALA A 40 -0.10 -11.02 -3.50
CA ALA A 40 -0.09 -10.08 -4.63
C ALA A 40 -0.85 -8.79 -4.23
N PRO A 41 -0.52 -7.64 -4.84
CA PRO A 41 -1.22 -6.39 -4.57
C PRO A 41 -2.69 -6.47 -5.04
N PRO A 42 -3.62 -5.79 -4.33
CA PRO A 42 -5.00 -5.69 -4.77
C PRO A 42 -5.11 -4.98 -6.13
N GLN A 43 -5.88 -5.54 -7.06
CA GLN A 43 -6.05 -5.03 -8.42
C GLN A 43 -7.20 -4.00 -8.55
N GLY A 44 -7.37 -3.44 -9.75
CA GLY A 44 -8.45 -2.51 -10.11
C GLY A 44 -8.14 -1.05 -9.79
N ARG A 45 -8.90 -0.12 -10.39
CA ARG A 45 -8.82 1.33 -10.13
C ARG A 45 -9.98 1.78 -9.25
N LEU A 46 -9.73 2.75 -8.36
CA LEU A 46 -10.80 3.46 -7.66
C LEU A 46 -11.33 4.60 -8.53
N VAL A 47 -12.54 5.08 -8.21
CA VAL A 47 -13.28 6.11 -8.98
C VAL A 47 -12.47 7.38 -9.29
N ARG A 48 -11.50 7.72 -8.44
CA ARG A 48 -10.66 8.93 -8.55
C ARG A 48 -9.26 8.68 -9.10
N GLN A 49 -8.91 7.43 -9.40
CA GLN A 49 -7.61 7.10 -9.98
C GLN A 49 -7.63 7.36 -11.47
#